data_AF-A0A661WAQ8-F1
#
_entry.id   AF-A0A661WAQ8-F1
#
_cell.length_a   1.000
_cell.length_b   1.000
_cell.length_c   1.000
_cell.angle_alpha   90.00
_cell.angle_beta   90.00
_cell.angle_gamma   90.00
#
_symmetry.space_group_name_H-M   'P 1'
#
loop_
_entity.id
_entity.type
_entity.pdbx_description
1 polymer ?
#
loop_
_entity_poly.entity_id
_entity_poly.type
_entity_poly.pdbx_seq_one_letter_code
_entity_poly.pdbx_strand_id
1 'polypeptide(L)'
;SGFALASALTYQAHSITTLLPAGKLAITMGILLWVSLIWFVAFRTSCRPLILLDALTAVWVIFLIKNGVSANSLLYADTAPLAHTLQPVVSPWWSALELTMLLSLLYALYASYRLYIAGNRQTALALGSGLSVLLLAVVSDHLVNSGITHIVYLAPFGFAGFLLVNSLYPRLSAYIKSRAAKKPAVIYNLTFNPAQATFHSDVADLKIPLQEGHAEPAKPRQHPATPAQKTHAPPLYSADEDTEDVAVSKPQSTTDKAPAPEKPGSKNPERESSPATGPDLETLNIISDNLIDIAVYATMAMNRIKRGETDPRTLEVLCKKVRTQAVKTRRMANQLSRPRGK
;
A
#
# COMPACT_ATOMS: atom_id res chain seq x y z
N SER A 1 -9.41 -7.17 -9.10
CA SER A 1 -10.30 -7.88 -8.15
C SER A 1 -10.53 -9.32 -8.57
N GLY A 2 -10.91 -9.60 -9.82
CA GLY A 2 -11.15 -10.97 -10.32
C GLY A 2 -10.00 -11.96 -10.06
N PHE A 3 -8.76 -11.56 -10.35
CA PHE A 3 -7.57 -12.38 -10.06
C PHE A 3 -7.39 -12.68 -8.56
N ALA A 4 -7.55 -11.67 -7.70
CA ALA A 4 -7.46 -11.85 -6.24
C ALA A 4 -8.51 -12.82 -5.71
N LEU A 5 -9.74 -12.73 -6.23
CA LEU A 5 -10.84 -13.62 -5.85
C LEU A 5 -10.59 -15.04 -6.33
N ALA A 6 -10.06 -15.19 -7.55
CA ALA A 6 -9.67 -16.49 -8.09
C ALA A 6 -8.55 -17.16 -7.26
N SER A 7 -7.55 -16.37 -6.84
CA SER A 7 -6.50 -16.85 -5.94
C SER A 7 -7.04 -17.24 -4.57
N ALA A 8 -7.98 -16.47 -4.00
CA ALA A 8 -8.63 -16.84 -2.74
C ALA A 8 -9.39 -18.17 -2.85
N LEU A 9 -10.07 -18.41 -3.97
CA LEU A 9 -10.76 -19.68 -4.23
C LEU A 9 -9.79 -20.87 -4.31
N THR A 10 -8.58 -20.68 -4.84
CA THR A 10 -7.57 -21.75 -4.83
C THR A 10 -7.08 -22.09 -3.43
N TYR A 11 -7.00 -21.14 -2.49
CA TYR A 11 -6.63 -21.43 -1.10
C TYR A 11 -7.72 -22.13 -0.31
N GLN A 12 -8.98 -21.88 -0.66
CA GLN A 12 -10.13 -22.51 0.00
C GLN A 12 -10.43 -23.90 -0.56
N ALA A 13 -9.78 -24.33 -1.64
CA ALA A 13 -10.01 -25.63 -2.25
C ALA A 13 -9.38 -26.75 -1.40
N HIS A 14 -10.24 -27.59 -0.79
CA HIS A 14 -9.81 -28.75 0.01
C HIS A 14 -9.75 -30.05 -0.82
N SER A 15 -10.13 -29.99 -2.10
CA SER A 15 -10.18 -31.15 -3.00
C SER A 15 -9.61 -30.84 -4.39
N ILE A 16 -9.06 -31.85 -5.05
CA ILE A 16 -8.52 -31.73 -6.42
C ILE A 16 -9.62 -31.30 -7.41
N THR A 17 -10.86 -31.74 -7.19
CA THR A 17 -12.03 -31.40 -8.02
C THR A 17 -12.41 -29.92 -7.94
N THR A 18 -12.11 -29.24 -6.84
CA THR A 18 -12.35 -27.80 -6.67
C THR A 18 -11.11 -26.97 -7.01
N LEU A 19 -9.92 -27.52 -6.82
CA LEU A 19 -8.64 -26.87 -7.09
C LEU A 19 -8.37 -26.67 -8.59
N LEU A 20 -8.66 -27.67 -9.44
CA LEU A 20 -8.45 -27.57 -10.89
C LEU A 20 -9.22 -26.41 -11.55
N PRO A 21 -10.56 -26.29 -11.38
CA PRO A 21 -11.31 -25.21 -12.00
C PRO A 21 -10.94 -23.84 -11.41
N ALA A 22 -10.68 -23.76 -10.11
CA ALA A 22 -10.24 -22.52 -9.47
C ALA A 22 -8.87 -22.07 -10.01
N GLY A 23 -7.92 -23.01 -10.16
CA GLY A 23 -6.60 -22.74 -10.73
C GLY A 23 -6.67 -22.28 -12.19
N LYS A 24 -7.54 -22.90 -13.00
CA LYS A 24 -7.78 -22.45 -14.39
C LYS A 24 -8.28 -21.02 -14.44
N LEU A 25 -9.25 -20.68 -13.57
CA LEU A 25 -9.83 -19.34 -13.49
C LEU A 25 -8.80 -18.32 -13.00
N ALA A 26 -7.95 -18.69 -12.04
CA ALA A 26 -6.87 -17.83 -11.58
C ALA A 26 -5.87 -17.51 -12.70
N ILE A 27 -5.45 -18.51 -13.48
CA ILE A 27 -4.54 -18.29 -14.61
C ILE A 27 -5.18 -17.44 -15.70
N THR A 28 -6.45 -17.70 -16.08
CA THR A 28 -7.12 -16.86 -17.10
C THR A 28 -7.23 -15.41 -16.65
N MET A 29 -7.61 -15.17 -15.39
CA MET A 29 -7.69 -13.82 -14.82
C MET A 29 -6.31 -13.16 -14.75
N GLY A 30 -5.26 -13.94 -14.45
CA GLY A 30 -3.87 -13.48 -14.46
C GLY A 30 -3.42 -13.05 -15.86
N ILE A 31 -3.65 -13.90 -16.87
CA ILE A 31 -3.33 -13.60 -18.28
C ILE A 31 -4.03 -12.31 -18.73
N LEU A 32 -5.34 -12.18 -18.47
CA LEU A 32 -6.10 -10.98 -18.83
C LEU A 32 -5.57 -9.72 -18.13
N LEU A 33 -5.14 -9.85 -16.87
CA LEU A 33 -4.52 -8.76 -16.13
C LEU A 33 -3.21 -8.32 -16.78
N TRP A 34 -2.34 -9.25 -17.19
CA TRP A 34 -1.09 -8.93 -17.87
C TRP A 34 -1.29 -8.32 -19.26
N VAL A 35 -2.24 -8.84 -20.05
CA VAL A 35 -2.61 -8.25 -21.34
C VAL A 35 -3.10 -6.81 -21.13
N SER A 36 -3.98 -6.59 -20.16
CA SER A 36 -4.49 -5.25 -19.82
C SER A 36 -3.36 -4.32 -19.37
N LEU A 37 -2.40 -4.81 -18.57
CA LEU A 37 -1.23 -4.04 -18.15
C LEU A 37 -0.40 -3.54 -19.35
N ILE A 38 -0.09 -4.43 -20.29
CA ILE A 38 0.72 -4.11 -21.48
C ILE A 38 0.01 -3.03 -22.32
N TRP A 39 -1.28 -3.20 -22.56
CA TRP A 39 -2.08 -2.23 -23.31
C TRP A 39 -2.23 -0.90 -22.57
N PHE A 40 -2.40 -0.94 -21.25
CA PHE A 40 -2.46 0.26 -20.41
C PHE A 40 -1.15 1.06 -20.51
N VAL A 41 0.00 0.40 -20.43
CA VAL A 41 1.32 1.05 -20.55
C VAL A 41 1.52 1.59 -21.97
N ALA A 42 1.16 0.82 -23.00
CA ALA A 42 1.25 1.27 -24.40
C ALA A 42 0.39 2.53 -24.65
N PHE A 43 -0.83 2.56 -24.13
CA PHE A 43 -1.73 3.71 -24.26
C PHE A 43 -1.18 4.95 -23.52
N ARG A 44 -0.63 4.77 -22.31
CA ARG A 44 -0.11 5.87 -21.48
C ARG A 44 1.20 6.46 -22.00
N THR A 45 2.05 5.63 -22.58
CA THR A 45 3.39 6.06 -23.04
C THR A 45 3.38 6.56 -24.48
N SER A 46 2.29 6.34 -25.24
CA SER A 46 2.21 6.57 -26.69
C SER A 46 3.34 5.90 -27.50
N CYS A 47 4.12 5.04 -26.85
CA CYS A 47 5.19 4.27 -27.46
C CYS A 47 4.53 3.07 -28.14
N ARG A 48 4.42 3.12 -29.46
CA ARG A 48 3.84 2.05 -30.27
C ARG A 48 4.91 1.36 -31.12
N PRO A 49 5.83 0.57 -30.53
CA PRO A 49 6.49 -0.46 -31.31
C PRO A 49 5.43 -1.53 -31.63
N LEU A 50 4.65 -1.27 -32.68
CA LEU A 50 3.46 -2.06 -33.04
C LEU A 50 3.77 -3.56 -33.10
N ILE A 51 4.94 -3.91 -33.63
CA ILE A 51 5.39 -5.29 -33.79
C ILE A 51 5.60 -5.99 -32.44
N LEU A 52 6.27 -5.35 -31.47
CA LEU A 52 6.57 -5.98 -30.19
C LEU A 52 5.30 -6.10 -29.33
N LEU A 53 4.45 -5.08 -29.37
CA LEU A 53 3.16 -5.09 -28.70
C LEU A 53 2.28 -6.22 -29.23
N ASP A 54 2.15 -6.33 -30.55
CA ASP A 54 1.32 -7.35 -31.20
C ASP A 54 1.85 -8.75 -30.92
N ALA A 55 3.16 -8.97 -31.08
CA ALA A 55 3.81 -10.24 -30.76
C ALA A 55 3.59 -10.67 -29.30
N LEU A 56 3.76 -9.75 -28.34
CA LEU A 56 3.55 -10.04 -26.93
C LEU A 56 2.08 -10.36 -26.63
N THR A 57 1.14 -9.65 -27.25
CA THR A 57 -0.29 -9.94 -27.11
C THR A 57 -0.68 -11.28 -27.73
N ALA A 58 -0.11 -11.62 -28.89
CA ALA A 58 -0.33 -12.92 -29.53
C ALA A 58 0.16 -14.07 -28.63
N VAL A 59 1.33 -13.92 -28.00
CA VAL A 59 1.86 -14.90 -27.03
C VAL A 59 0.88 -15.09 -25.85
N TRP A 60 0.33 -14.02 -25.30
CA TRP A 60 -0.68 -14.12 -24.24
C TRP A 60 -1.99 -14.78 -24.69
N VAL A 61 -2.44 -14.51 -25.92
CA VAL A 61 -3.63 -15.16 -26.50
C VAL A 61 -3.38 -16.66 -26.69
N ILE A 62 -2.18 -17.06 -27.14
CA ILE A 62 -1.80 -18.47 -27.26
C ILE A 62 -1.88 -19.15 -25.89
N PHE A 63 -1.36 -18.53 -24.82
CA PHE A 63 -1.47 -19.08 -23.47
C PHE A 63 -2.93 -19.16 -23.00
N LEU A 64 -3.76 -18.17 -23.32
CA LEU A 64 -5.17 -18.16 -22.96
C LEU A 64 -5.93 -19.31 -23.63
N ILE A 65 -5.73 -19.49 -24.95
CA ILE A 65 -6.32 -20.60 -25.72
C ILE A 65 -5.82 -21.93 -25.16
N LYS A 66 -4.52 -22.05 -24.91
CA LYS A 66 -3.93 -23.27 -24.36
C LYS A 66 -4.54 -23.63 -23.00
N ASN A 67 -4.71 -22.66 -22.11
CA ASN A 67 -5.32 -22.85 -20.80
C ASN A 67 -6.81 -23.23 -20.88
N GLY A 68 -7.52 -22.71 -21.89
CA GLY A 68 -8.94 -23.01 -22.12
C GLY A 68 -9.16 -24.42 -22.69
N VAL A 69 -8.29 -24.84 -23.61
CA VAL A 69 -8.40 -26.15 -24.30
C VAL A 69 -7.81 -27.29 -23.46
N SER A 70 -6.81 -27.03 -22.60
CA SER A 70 -6.20 -28.10 -21.81
C SER A 70 -7.15 -28.64 -20.74
N ALA A 71 -7.17 -29.97 -20.57
CA ALA A 71 -7.94 -30.61 -19.49
C ALA A 71 -7.44 -30.16 -18.10
N ASN A 72 -6.12 -29.99 -17.97
CA ASN A 72 -5.45 -29.51 -16.77
C ASN A 72 -5.13 -28.01 -16.87
N SER A 73 -4.98 -27.34 -15.72
CA SER A 73 -4.54 -25.94 -15.68
C SER A 73 -3.09 -25.81 -16.17
N LEU A 74 -2.70 -24.67 -16.73
CA LEU A 74 -1.32 -24.41 -17.17
C LEU A 74 -0.26 -24.62 -16.07
N LEU A 75 -0.67 -24.52 -14.80
CA LEU A 75 0.17 -24.79 -13.63
C LEU A 75 0.53 -26.27 -13.46
N TYR A 76 -0.43 -27.17 -13.74
CA TYR A 76 -0.37 -28.57 -13.35
C TYR A 76 -0.10 -29.45 -14.58
N ALA A 77 0.99 -30.21 -14.54
CA ALA A 77 1.21 -31.29 -15.50
C ALA A 77 0.19 -32.43 -15.28
N ASP A 78 0.08 -33.32 -16.27
CA ASP A 78 -0.94 -34.37 -16.30
C ASP A 78 -0.95 -35.20 -15.00
N THR A 79 -2.04 -35.10 -14.23
CA THR A 79 -2.17 -35.70 -12.90
C THR A 79 -2.55 -37.19 -12.96
N ALA A 80 -2.65 -37.77 -14.16
CA ALA A 80 -3.12 -39.13 -14.40
C ALA A 80 -2.40 -40.23 -13.56
N PRO A 81 -1.09 -40.14 -13.22
CA PRO A 81 -0.45 -41.15 -12.37
C PRO A 81 -0.22 -40.73 -10.91
N LEU A 82 -0.62 -39.52 -10.45
CA LEU A 82 -0.25 -38.98 -9.13
C LEU A 82 -1.43 -38.78 -8.16
N ALA A 83 -2.42 -39.69 -8.19
CA ALA A 83 -3.58 -39.63 -7.28
C ALA A 83 -3.24 -39.73 -5.78
N HIS A 84 -1.99 -40.02 -5.40
CA HIS A 84 -1.60 -40.30 -4.01
C HIS A 84 -0.53 -39.36 -3.42
N THR A 85 0.03 -38.43 -4.18
CA THR A 85 1.02 -37.47 -3.65
C THR A 85 0.63 -36.04 -4.00
N LEU A 86 0.44 -35.22 -2.96
CA LEU A 86 0.16 -33.78 -3.02
C LEU A 86 1.35 -32.94 -3.55
N GLN A 87 2.31 -33.54 -4.25
CA GLN A 87 3.43 -32.81 -4.85
C GLN A 87 3.08 -32.39 -6.27
N PRO A 88 2.84 -31.09 -6.51
CA PRO A 88 2.47 -30.61 -7.83
C PRO A 88 3.69 -30.68 -8.75
N VAL A 89 3.61 -31.52 -9.79
CA VAL A 89 4.58 -31.49 -10.89
C VAL A 89 4.29 -30.24 -11.73
N VAL A 90 5.22 -29.29 -11.69
CA VAL A 90 5.10 -28.01 -12.41
C VAL A 90 5.28 -28.26 -13.91
N SER A 91 4.33 -27.79 -14.70
CA SER A 91 4.37 -27.92 -16.17
C SER A 91 5.51 -27.09 -16.78
N PRO A 92 6.21 -27.56 -17.83
CA PRO A 92 7.20 -26.76 -18.57
C PRO A 92 6.62 -25.44 -19.11
N TRP A 93 5.32 -25.42 -19.36
CA TRP A 93 4.59 -24.23 -19.80
C TRP A 93 4.57 -23.11 -18.75
N TRP A 94 4.73 -23.45 -17.47
CA TRP A 94 4.82 -22.47 -16.39
C TRP A 94 6.05 -21.58 -16.54
N SER A 95 7.22 -22.16 -16.84
CA SER A 95 8.45 -21.39 -17.07
C SER A 95 8.33 -20.46 -18.28
N ALA A 96 7.64 -20.88 -19.34
CA ALA A 96 7.36 -20.03 -20.49
C ALA A 96 6.45 -18.84 -20.12
N LEU A 97 5.43 -19.08 -19.29
CA LEU A 97 4.53 -18.05 -18.78
C LEU A 97 5.27 -17.05 -17.88
N GLU A 98 6.14 -17.54 -16.99
CA GLU A 98 6.99 -16.71 -16.12
C GLU A 98 7.97 -15.84 -16.93
N LEU A 99 8.62 -16.42 -17.94
CA LEU A 99 9.48 -15.68 -18.86
C LEU A 99 8.70 -14.57 -19.60
N THR A 100 7.46 -14.86 -19.99
CA THR A 100 6.60 -13.89 -20.68
C THR A 100 6.17 -12.76 -19.75
N MET A 101 5.90 -13.05 -18.47
CA MET A 101 5.67 -12.02 -17.45
C MET A 101 6.88 -11.10 -17.29
N LEU A 102 8.09 -11.67 -17.19
CA LEU A 102 9.34 -10.91 -17.09
C LEU A 102 9.55 -10.03 -18.32
N LEU A 103 9.33 -10.56 -19.52
CA LEU A 103 9.45 -9.81 -20.77
C LEU A 103 8.45 -8.65 -20.84
N SER A 104 7.21 -8.88 -20.37
CA SER A 104 6.16 -7.86 -20.29
C SER A 104 6.54 -6.74 -19.31
N LEU A 105 7.14 -7.10 -18.18
CA LEU A 105 7.62 -6.15 -17.18
C LEU A 105 8.80 -5.33 -17.72
N LEU A 106 9.75 -5.99 -18.39
CA LEU A 106 10.89 -5.34 -19.03
C LEU A 106 10.43 -4.34 -20.11
N TYR A 107 9.44 -4.72 -20.92
CA TYR A 107 8.81 -3.80 -21.87
C TYR A 107 8.20 -2.59 -21.16
N ALA A 108 7.48 -2.80 -20.06
CA ALA A 108 6.86 -1.71 -19.32
C ALA A 108 7.90 -0.75 -18.70
N LEU A 109 8.99 -1.30 -18.15
CA LEU A 109 10.13 -0.52 -17.65
C LEU A 109 10.80 0.27 -18.77
N TYR A 110 11.06 -0.37 -19.92
CA TYR A 110 11.63 0.30 -21.09
C TYR A 110 10.74 1.45 -21.59
N ALA A 111 9.42 1.22 -21.67
CA ALA A 111 8.47 2.26 -22.07
C ALA A 111 8.43 3.43 -21.07
N SER A 112 8.53 3.14 -19.76
CA SER A 112 8.63 4.17 -18.71
C SER A 112 9.92 4.98 -18.80
N TYR A 113 11.04 4.32 -19.09
CA TYR A 113 12.35 4.95 -19.27
C TYR A 113 12.38 5.84 -20.51
N ARG A 114 11.84 5.37 -21.63
CA ARG A 114 11.71 6.17 -22.86
C ARG A 114 10.86 7.41 -22.62
N LEU A 115 9.76 7.28 -21.86
CA LEU A 115 8.91 8.41 -21.51
C LEU A 115 9.63 9.44 -20.62
N TYR A 116 10.54 8.97 -19.75
CA TYR A 116 11.37 9.84 -18.93
C TYR A 116 12.33 10.69 -19.78
N ILE A 117 12.98 10.07 -20.78
CA ILE A 117 13.88 10.77 -21.72
C ILE A 117 13.10 11.77 -22.58
N ALA A 118 11.88 11.43 -23.01
CA ALA A 118 11.03 12.29 -23.83
C ALA A 118 10.51 13.57 -23.12
N GLY A 119 10.90 13.81 -21.86
CA GLY A 119 10.60 15.05 -21.13
C GLY A 119 9.32 15.02 -20.29
N ASN A 120 8.48 13.99 -20.41
CA ASN A 120 7.28 13.83 -19.56
C ASN A 120 7.62 13.12 -18.23
N ARG A 121 8.49 13.77 -17.44
CA ARG A 121 9.02 13.21 -16.18
C ARG A 121 7.92 12.86 -15.17
N GLN A 122 6.83 13.63 -15.12
CA GLN A 122 5.77 13.40 -14.14
C GLN A 122 5.02 12.10 -14.41
N THR A 123 4.70 11.83 -15.67
CA THR A 123 3.99 10.60 -16.05
C THR A 123 4.92 9.40 -15.98
N ALA A 124 6.20 9.58 -16.36
CA ALA A 124 7.22 8.55 -16.23
C ALA A 124 7.45 8.13 -14.77
N LEU A 125 7.54 9.09 -13.84
CA LEU A 125 7.68 8.79 -12.41
C LEU A 125 6.44 8.12 -11.82
N ALA A 126 5.24 8.53 -12.23
CA ALA A 126 4.00 7.86 -11.81
C ALA A 126 3.98 6.38 -12.25
N LEU A 127 4.35 6.14 -13.51
CA LEU A 127 4.33 4.80 -14.10
C LEU A 127 5.47 3.93 -13.54
N GLY A 128 6.67 4.50 -13.41
CA GLY A 128 7.82 3.86 -12.79
C GLY A 128 7.58 3.50 -11.32
N SER A 129 7.04 4.42 -10.52
CA SER A 129 6.70 4.12 -9.11
C SER A 129 5.64 3.04 -8.98
N GLY A 130 4.62 3.05 -9.84
CA GLY A 130 3.66 1.94 -9.91
C GLY A 130 4.34 0.61 -10.27
N LEU A 131 5.20 0.60 -11.28
CA LEU A 131 5.94 -0.59 -11.70
C LEU A 131 6.86 -1.11 -10.58
N SER A 132 7.48 -0.23 -9.80
CA SER A 132 8.28 -0.64 -8.64
C SER A 132 7.44 -1.37 -7.59
N VAL A 133 6.20 -0.93 -7.34
CA VAL A 133 5.27 -1.64 -6.43
C VAL A 133 4.92 -3.03 -6.98
N LEU A 134 4.70 -3.14 -8.29
CA LEU A 134 4.39 -4.41 -8.94
C LEU A 134 5.59 -5.36 -8.92
N LEU A 135 6.80 -4.85 -9.20
CA LEU A 135 8.05 -5.61 -9.10
C LEU A 135 8.27 -6.11 -7.67
N LEU A 136 8.04 -5.27 -6.66
CA LEU A 136 8.17 -5.66 -5.26
C LEU A 136 7.18 -6.78 -4.89
N ALA A 137 5.95 -6.73 -5.42
CA ALA A 137 4.98 -7.79 -5.22
C ALA A 137 5.40 -9.11 -5.89
N VAL A 138 5.93 -9.07 -7.11
CA VAL A 138 6.46 -10.26 -7.81
C VAL A 138 7.65 -10.86 -7.06
N VAL A 139 8.58 -10.04 -6.60
CA VAL A 139 9.73 -10.48 -5.80
C VAL A 139 9.26 -11.09 -4.48
N SER A 140 8.29 -10.45 -3.81
CA SER A 140 7.71 -10.99 -2.58
C SER A 140 7.08 -12.36 -2.80
N ASP A 141 6.32 -12.55 -3.87
CA ASP A 141 5.72 -13.84 -4.21
C ASP A 141 6.79 -14.89 -4.53
N HIS A 142 7.88 -14.51 -5.20
CA HIS A 142 9.00 -15.42 -5.43
C HIS A 142 9.68 -15.84 -4.12
N LEU A 143 9.84 -14.90 -3.16
CA LEU A 143 10.37 -15.19 -1.82
C LEU A 143 9.46 -16.14 -1.04
N VAL A 144 8.13 -15.96 -1.12
CA VAL A 144 7.15 -16.87 -0.52
C VAL A 144 7.27 -18.26 -1.15
N ASN A 145 7.36 -18.35 -2.47
CA ASN A 145 7.54 -19.63 -3.17
C ASN A 145 8.86 -20.33 -2.83
N SER A 146 9.91 -19.58 -2.50
CA SER A 146 11.19 -20.13 -2.04
C SER A 146 11.15 -20.63 -0.58
N GLY A 147 10.03 -20.46 0.12
CA GLY A 147 9.86 -20.92 1.50
C GLY A 147 10.53 -20.03 2.56
N ILE A 148 11.05 -18.86 2.18
CA ILE A 148 11.76 -17.94 3.09
C ILE A 148 10.77 -17.20 4.00
N THR A 149 9.56 -16.91 3.51
CA THR A 149 8.55 -16.15 4.24
C THR A 149 7.17 -16.77 4.13
N HIS A 150 6.42 -16.85 5.24
CA HIS A 150 5.04 -17.34 5.29
C HIS A 150 3.98 -16.25 5.01
N ILE A 151 4.38 -15.14 4.38
CA ILE A 151 3.49 -13.99 4.17
C ILE A 151 2.46 -14.30 3.07
N VAL A 152 1.25 -13.76 3.26
CA VAL A 152 0.13 -13.83 2.31
C VAL A 152 0.56 -13.34 0.91
N TYR A 153 0.18 -14.08 -0.13
CA TYR A 153 0.45 -13.76 -1.53
C TYR A 153 0.06 -12.32 -1.88
N LEU A 154 1.02 -11.57 -2.44
CA LEU A 154 0.95 -10.14 -2.60
C LEU A 154 0.75 -9.72 -4.07
N ALA A 155 1.01 -10.59 -5.05
CA ALA A 155 0.81 -10.27 -6.47
C ALA A 155 -0.57 -9.65 -6.82
N PRO A 156 -1.73 -10.19 -6.36
CA PRO A 156 -3.02 -9.57 -6.69
C PRO A 156 -3.17 -8.16 -6.12
N PHE A 157 -2.53 -7.86 -4.99
CA PHE A 157 -2.50 -6.54 -4.38
C PHE A 157 -1.50 -5.61 -5.07
N GLY A 158 -0.41 -6.15 -5.62
CA GLY A 158 0.59 -5.41 -6.40
C GLY A 158 -0.02 -4.68 -7.59
N PHE A 159 -0.90 -5.34 -8.35
CA PHE A 159 -1.59 -4.70 -9.48
C PHE A 159 -2.60 -3.63 -9.04
N ALA A 160 -3.33 -3.88 -7.94
CA ALA A 160 -4.23 -2.86 -7.38
C ALA A 160 -3.43 -1.63 -6.90
N GLY A 161 -2.30 -1.86 -6.24
CA GLY A 161 -1.34 -0.83 -5.84
C GLY A 161 -0.80 -0.07 -7.04
N PHE A 162 -0.43 -0.75 -8.12
CA PHE A 162 0.00 -0.15 -9.37
C PHE A 162 -1.06 0.82 -9.93
N LEU A 163 -2.32 0.41 -10.00
CA LEU A 163 -3.42 1.27 -10.49
C LEU A 163 -3.69 2.43 -9.55
N LEU A 164 -3.63 2.20 -8.23
CA LEU A 164 -3.84 3.23 -7.22
C LEU A 164 -2.75 4.31 -7.31
N VAL A 165 -1.49 3.90 -7.38
CA VAL A 165 -0.37 4.84 -7.55
C VAL A 165 -0.52 5.63 -8.86
N ASN A 166 -0.80 4.97 -9.98
CA ASN A 166 -0.95 5.63 -11.27
C ASN A 166 -2.16 6.59 -11.37
N SER A 167 -3.24 6.33 -10.63
CA SER A 167 -4.44 7.17 -10.60
C SER A 167 -4.33 8.31 -9.58
N LEU A 168 -3.69 8.07 -8.44
CA LEU A 168 -3.55 9.04 -7.35
C LEU A 168 -2.41 10.02 -7.59
N TYR A 169 -1.30 9.58 -8.18
CA TYR A 169 -0.12 10.41 -8.37
C TYR A 169 -0.39 11.72 -9.15
N PRO A 170 -1.12 11.72 -10.30
CA PRO A 170 -1.43 12.95 -11.00
C PRO A 170 -2.25 13.91 -10.14
N ARG A 171 -3.25 13.40 -9.41
CA ARG A 171 -4.11 14.19 -8.52
C ARG A 171 -3.34 14.80 -7.36
N LEU A 172 -2.47 14.00 -6.72
CA LEU A 172 -1.62 14.44 -5.63
C LEU A 172 -0.63 15.51 -6.11
N SER A 173 -0.03 15.31 -7.29
CA SER A 173 0.89 16.29 -7.86
C SER A 173 0.20 17.63 -8.17
N ALA A 174 -1.04 17.59 -8.68
CA ALA A 174 -1.84 18.79 -8.93
C ALA A 174 -2.24 19.49 -7.63
N TYR A 175 -2.60 18.72 -6.60
CA TYR A 175 -2.92 19.24 -5.27
C TYR A 175 -1.71 19.90 -4.59
N ILE A 176 -0.52 19.28 -4.68
CA ILE A 176 0.71 19.87 -4.14
C ILE A 176 1.04 21.18 -4.86
N LYS A 177 0.93 21.21 -6.20
CA LYS A 177 1.13 22.42 -6.99
C LYS A 177 0.13 23.52 -6.65
N SER A 178 -1.16 23.21 -6.49
CA SER A 178 -2.18 24.20 -6.14
C SER A 178 -1.99 24.74 -4.72
N ARG A 179 -1.50 23.91 -3.78
CA ARG A 179 -1.15 24.35 -2.44
C ARG A 179 0.11 25.23 -2.42
N ALA A 180 1.10 24.92 -3.26
CA ALA A 180 2.29 25.75 -3.41
C ALA A 180 1.94 27.13 -4.00
N ALA A 181 1.05 27.17 -5.00
CA ALA A 181 0.59 28.42 -5.62
C ALA A 181 -0.26 29.30 -4.68
N LYS A 182 -0.96 28.70 -3.72
CA LYS A 182 -1.77 29.43 -2.73
C LYS A 182 -0.98 29.98 -1.54
N LYS A 183 0.27 29.55 -1.32
CA LYS A 183 1.11 30.22 -0.32
C LYS A 183 1.51 31.58 -0.91
N PRO A 184 1.03 32.72 -0.35
CA PRO A 184 1.53 34.00 -0.81
C PRO A 184 3.04 33.98 -0.64
N ALA A 185 3.77 34.41 -1.67
CA ALA A 185 5.18 34.67 -1.52
C ALA A 185 5.31 35.63 -0.34
N VAL A 186 5.86 35.15 0.77
CA VAL A 186 6.24 36.03 1.88
C VAL A 186 7.40 36.84 1.34
N ILE A 187 7.07 37.92 0.64
CA ILE A 187 8.01 38.96 0.28
C ILE A 187 8.37 39.57 1.63
N TYR A 188 9.44 39.08 2.23
CA TYR A 188 10.11 39.83 3.27
C TYR A 188 10.57 41.11 2.58
N ASN A 189 9.79 42.18 2.73
CA ASN A 189 10.24 43.51 2.42
C ASN A 189 11.29 43.85 3.49
N LEU A 190 12.46 43.25 3.35
CA LEU A 190 13.68 43.69 4.00
C LEU A 190 13.99 45.04 3.36
N THR A 191 13.33 46.08 3.83
CA THR A 191 13.78 47.45 3.63
C THR A 191 15.17 47.52 4.23
N PHE A 192 16.17 47.31 3.37
CA PHE A 192 17.56 47.58 3.67
C PHE A 192 17.63 49.08 3.95
N ASN A 193 17.64 49.45 5.22
CA ASN A 193 17.81 50.81 5.65
C ASN A 193 19.32 51.04 5.81
N PRO A 194 20.01 51.66 4.84
CA PRO A 194 21.45 51.89 4.91
C PRO A 194 21.84 52.79 6.09
N ALA A 195 20.90 53.55 6.66
CA ALA A 195 21.15 54.38 7.84
C ALA A 195 21.18 53.59 9.16
N GLN A 196 20.68 52.35 9.18
CA GLN A 196 20.74 51.44 10.34
C GLN A 196 21.79 50.34 10.19
N ALA A 197 22.50 50.28 9.06
CA ALA A 197 23.58 49.34 8.81
C ALA A 197 24.93 49.85 9.33
N THR A 198 24.97 50.45 10.52
CA THR A 198 26.22 50.59 11.26
C THR A 198 26.44 49.30 12.05
N PHE A 199 27.21 48.40 11.46
CA PHE A 199 27.83 47.29 12.19
C PHE A 199 28.81 47.88 13.22
N HIS A 200 28.31 48.23 14.41
CA HIS A 200 29.13 48.31 15.61
C HIS A 200 29.36 46.88 16.12
N SER A 201 30.10 46.09 15.35
CA SER A 201 30.74 44.89 15.88
C SER A 201 32.01 45.35 16.59
N ASP A 202 31.83 45.90 17.79
CA ASP A 202 32.94 46.21 18.68
C ASP A 202 33.49 44.87 19.19
N VAL A 203 34.63 44.46 18.65
CA VAL A 203 35.34 43.22 19.04
C VAL A 203 35.73 43.25 20.53
N ALA A 204 35.65 44.41 21.17
CA ALA A 204 35.91 44.63 22.59
C ALA A 204 34.86 44.01 23.54
N ASP A 205 33.66 43.65 23.08
CA ASP A 205 32.60 43.08 23.94
C ASP A 205 32.62 41.55 24.05
N LEU A 206 33.56 40.85 23.40
CA LEU A 206 33.84 39.45 23.70
C LEU A 206 34.66 39.31 25.01
N LYS A 207 34.04 39.64 26.15
CA LYS A 207 34.50 39.16 27.46
C LYS A 207 34.18 37.67 27.60
N ILE A 208 35.10 36.85 27.12
CA ILE A 208 35.17 35.43 27.47
C ILE A 208 35.69 35.37 28.91
N PRO A 209 34.94 34.81 29.88
CA PRO A 209 35.49 34.54 31.20
C PRO A 209 36.49 33.38 31.09
N LEU A 210 37.78 33.72 31.04
CA LEU A 210 38.87 32.78 31.30
C LEU A 210 38.82 32.41 32.78
N GLN A 211 38.19 31.28 33.07
CA GLN A 211 38.23 30.66 34.38
C GLN A 211 39.57 29.91 34.52
N GLU A 212 40.55 30.55 35.13
CA GLU A 212 41.77 29.89 35.63
C GLU A 212 41.37 28.92 36.75
N GLY A 213 41.16 27.66 36.39
CA GLY A 213 40.94 26.55 37.30
C GLY A 213 42.21 25.72 37.43
N HIS A 214 42.80 25.73 38.62
CA HIS A 214 43.94 24.93 39.04
C HIS A 214 43.88 23.46 38.57
N ALA A 215 45.03 22.99 38.08
CA ALA A 215 45.30 21.59 37.81
C ALA A 215 45.39 20.79 39.13
N GLU A 216 44.42 19.92 39.36
CA GLU A 216 44.51 18.84 40.35
C GLU A 216 44.86 17.53 39.60
N PRO A 217 45.86 16.75 40.07
CA PRO A 217 46.36 15.60 39.32
C PRO A 217 45.35 14.44 39.30
N ALA A 218 45.17 13.88 38.10
CA ALA A 218 44.26 12.79 37.79
C ALA A 218 44.60 11.51 38.58
N LYS A 219 43.62 11.04 39.37
CA LYS A 219 43.58 9.71 39.97
C LYS A 219 43.24 8.67 38.90
N PRO A 220 43.95 7.54 38.79
CA PRO A 220 43.69 6.55 37.75
C PRO A 220 42.38 5.81 38.04
N ARG A 221 41.38 5.98 37.17
CA ARG A 221 40.10 5.28 37.27
C ARG A 221 40.17 3.97 36.50
N GLN A 222 40.00 2.90 37.25
CA GLN A 222 39.99 1.50 36.83
C GLN A 222 38.87 1.22 35.83
N HIS A 223 39.18 0.44 34.79
CA HIS A 223 38.23 -0.16 33.88
C HIS A 223 37.35 -1.18 34.63
N PRO A 224 36.01 -1.10 34.56
CA PRO A 224 35.16 -2.23 34.91
C PRO A 224 35.17 -3.26 33.77
N ALA A 225 35.41 -4.51 34.17
CA ALA A 225 35.47 -5.69 33.32
C ALA A 225 34.12 -6.02 32.67
N THR A 226 34.20 -6.41 31.41
CA THR A 226 33.14 -7.05 30.62
C THR A 226 32.68 -8.36 31.29
N PRO A 227 31.38 -8.54 31.61
CA PRO A 227 30.87 -9.84 31.99
C PRO A 227 30.63 -10.68 30.73
N ALA A 228 31.18 -11.89 30.75
CA ALA A 228 31.01 -12.93 29.74
C ALA A 228 29.52 -13.28 29.54
N GLN A 229 29.06 -13.19 28.31
CA GLN A 229 27.73 -13.61 27.89
C GLN A 229 27.74 -15.14 27.72
N LYS A 230 27.10 -15.84 28.67
CA LYS A 230 26.85 -17.28 28.61
C LYS A 230 25.88 -17.60 27.47
N THR A 231 26.31 -18.49 26.60
CA THR A 231 25.53 -19.20 25.59
C THR A 231 24.42 -20.01 26.27
N HIS A 232 23.16 -19.63 26.06
CA HIS A 232 22.01 -20.49 26.35
C HIS A 232 21.36 -20.91 25.03
N ALA A 233 21.42 -22.21 24.78
CA ALA A 233 20.67 -22.89 23.72
C ALA A 233 19.15 -22.83 24.01
N PRO A 234 18.30 -22.69 22.99
CA PRO A 234 16.85 -22.83 23.17
C PRO A 234 16.48 -24.31 23.34
N PRO A 235 15.57 -24.66 24.26
CA PRO A 235 15.05 -26.01 24.37
C PRO A 235 14.05 -26.31 23.24
N LEU A 236 14.12 -27.55 22.74
CA LEU A 236 13.03 -28.21 22.04
C LEU A 236 11.75 -28.07 22.87
N TYR A 237 10.67 -27.59 22.26
CA TYR A 237 9.32 -27.76 22.78
C TYR A 237 8.60 -28.78 21.92
N SER A 238 8.21 -29.85 22.60
CA SER A 238 7.47 -31.00 22.14
C SER A 238 6.06 -30.62 21.68
N ALA A 239 5.55 -31.41 20.75
CA ALA A 239 4.15 -31.45 20.39
C ALA A 239 3.30 -31.85 21.59
N ASP A 240 2.19 -31.14 21.80
CA ASP A 240 1.01 -31.68 22.44
C ASP A 240 -0.17 -31.47 21.47
N GLU A 241 -0.73 -32.59 21.07
CA GLU A 241 -2.02 -32.73 20.42
C GLU A 241 -3.09 -32.24 21.40
N ASP A 242 -3.96 -31.33 20.97
CA ASP A 242 -5.27 -31.20 21.59
C ASP A 242 -6.33 -31.17 20.50
N THR A 243 -7.16 -32.19 20.61
CA THR A 243 -8.30 -32.53 19.78
C THR A 243 -9.48 -31.73 20.30
N GLU A 244 -9.94 -30.72 19.56
CA GLU A 244 -11.26 -30.14 19.81
C GLU A 244 -12.24 -30.53 18.71
N ASP A 245 -13.02 -31.55 19.04
CA ASP A 245 -14.32 -31.85 18.47
C ASP A 245 -15.24 -30.63 18.57
N VAL A 246 -15.57 -30.02 17.43
CA VAL A 246 -16.70 -29.10 17.34
C VAL A 246 -17.71 -29.62 16.32
N ALA A 247 -18.68 -30.32 16.89
CA ALA A 247 -20.10 -30.36 16.57
C ALA A 247 -20.54 -29.90 15.16
N VAL A 248 -20.87 -30.92 14.37
CA VAL A 248 -21.82 -30.92 13.26
C VAL A 248 -23.03 -30.02 13.53
N SER A 249 -23.22 -28.98 12.71
CA SER A 249 -24.52 -28.31 12.55
C SER A 249 -24.98 -28.39 11.09
N LYS A 250 -26.08 -29.14 10.95
CA LYS A 250 -26.90 -29.41 9.77
C LYS A 250 -27.32 -28.12 9.04
N PRO A 251 -27.20 -28.00 7.71
CA PRO A 251 -27.96 -27.01 6.95
C PRO A 251 -29.33 -27.56 6.59
N GLN A 252 -30.36 -26.83 7.01
CA GLN A 252 -31.75 -27.03 6.65
C GLN A 252 -31.96 -26.56 5.21
N SER A 253 -32.36 -27.47 4.32
CA SER A 253 -32.84 -27.14 2.97
C SER A 253 -34.35 -26.92 3.00
N THR A 254 -34.85 -25.93 2.26
CA THR A 254 -36.07 -25.94 1.41
C THR A 254 -36.21 -24.51 0.86
N THR A 255 -35.93 -24.24 -0.40
CA THR A 255 -36.67 -24.56 -1.65
C THR A 255 -37.89 -23.64 -1.87
N ASP A 256 -37.76 -22.87 -2.96
CA ASP A 256 -38.79 -22.32 -3.87
C ASP A 256 -39.82 -21.29 -3.38
N LYS A 257 -39.81 -20.09 -4.02
CA LYS A 257 -40.67 -19.78 -5.20
C LYS A 257 -40.60 -18.30 -5.60
N ALA A 258 -40.38 -18.06 -6.88
CA ALA A 258 -40.92 -16.95 -7.65
C ALA A 258 -41.71 -17.58 -8.85
N PRO A 259 -42.49 -16.87 -9.70
CA PRO A 259 -42.66 -15.42 -9.83
C PRO A 259 -44.11 -14.92 -10.15
N ALA A 260 -44.19 -13.60 -10.37
CA ALA A 260 -45.05 -12.87 -11.34
C ALA A 260 -46.37 -12.23 -10.82
N PRO A 261 -47.03 -11.33 -11.60
CA PRO A 261 -46.77 -9.89 -11.59
C PRO A 261 -48.05 -9.02 -11.49
N GLU A 262 -47.96 -7.75 -11.11
CA GLU A 262 -49.01 -6.76 -11.46
C GLU A 262 -48.49 -5.31 -11.44
N LYS A 263 -48.78 -4.57 -12.53
CA LYS A 263 -48.65 -3.11 -12.71
C LYS A 263 -49.95 -2.41 -12.21
N PRO A 264 -50.17 -1.10 -12.45
CA PRO A 264 -49.51 0.08 -11.88
C PRO A 264 -50.54 1.01 -11.20
N GLY A 265 -50.14 1.83 -10.22
CA GLY A 265 -51.07 2.73 -9.51
C GLY A 265 -50.43 4.03 -9.07
N SER A 266 -50.82 5.10 -9.77
CA SER A 266 -50.52 6.52 -9.53
C SER A 266 -50.88 7.01 -8.11
N LYS A 267 -50.01 7.83 -7.48
CA LYS A 267 -50.28 9.24 -7.13
C LYS A 267 -49.22 9.81 -6.17
N ASN A 268 -48.65 10.91 -6.62
CA ASN A 268 -47.72 11.80 -5.91
C ASN A 268 -48.50 12.70 -4.93
N PRO A 269 -48.00 12.95 -3.72
CA PRO A 269 -48.26 14.22 -3.04
C PRO A 269 -46.97 15.01 -2.87
N GLU A 270 -47.02 16.26 -3.34
CA GLU A 270 -46.02 17.31 -3.12
C GLU A 270 -45.63 17.37 -1.65
N ARG A 271 -44.34 17.18 -1.39
CA ARG A 271 -43.74 17.41 -0.07
C ARG A 271 -42.89 18.66 -0.19
N GLU A 272 -43.38 19.76 0.36
CA GLU A 272 -42.64 21.01 0.54
C GLU A 272 -41.31 20.71 1.24
N SER A 273 -40.23 20.94 0.51
CA SER A 273 -38.86 20.83 0.99
C SER A 273 -38.52 22.08 1.82
N SER A 274 -38.63 21.97 3.15
CA SER A 274 -37.84 22.85 4.02
C SER A 274 -36.35 22.60 3.79
N PRO A 275 -35.52 23.65 3.68
CA PRO A 275 -34.09 23.49 3.44
C PRO A 275 -33.46 22.77 4.64
N ALA A 276 -32.92 21.59 4.39
CA ALA A 276 -32.06 20.91 5.35
C ALA A 276 -30.82 21.79 5.55
N THR A 277 -30.76 22.51 6.67
CA THR A 277 -29.55 23.18 7.15
C THR A 277 -28.46 22.12 7.24
N GLY A 278 -27.54 22.15 6.27
CA GLY A 278 -26.38 21.26 6.23
C GLY A 278 -25.53 21.41 7.50
N PRO A 279 -24.61 20.47 7.75
CA PRO A 279 -23.71 20.56 8.88
C PRO A 279 -22.99 21.91 8.87
N ASP A 280 -23.03 22.62 10.00
CA ASP A 280 -22.45 23.95 10.17
C ASP A 280 -21.01 23.95 9.66
N LEU A 281 -20.74 24.76 8.64
CA LEU A 281 -19.43 24.88 7.99
C LEU A 281 -18.30 25.15 9.01
N GLU A 282 -18.64 25.84 10.09
CA GLU A 282 -17.77 26.13 11.22
C GLU A 282 -17.33 24.86 11.98
N THR A 283 -18.24 23.90 12.19
CA THR A 283 -17.92 22.62 12.86
C THR A 283 -16.96 21.78 12.01
N LEU A 284 -17.12 21.85 10.68
CA LEU A 284 -16.27 21.14 9.73
C LEU A 284 -14.85 21.72 9.69
N ASN A 285 -14.72 23.04 9.77
CA ASN A 285 -13.43 23.72 9.89
C ASN A 285 -12.72 23.36 11.20
N ILE A 286 -13.44 23.34 12.33
CA ILE A 286 -12.87 22.94 13.63
C ILE A 286 -12.33 21.49 13.60
N ILE A 287 -13.03 20.57 12.93
CA ILE A 287 -12.57 19.18 12.77
C ILE A 287 -11.32 19.11 11.90
N SER A 288 -11.29 19.85 10.79
CA SER A 288 -10.14 19.93 9.90
C SER A 288 -8.89 20.42 10.64
N ASP A 289 -9.00 21.50 11.42
CA ASP A 289 -7.87 22.08 12.14
C ASP A 289 -7.33 21.12 13.22
N ASN A 290 -8.20 20.43 13.95
CA ASN A 290 -7.78 19.43 14.93
C ASN A 290 -7.03 18.24 14.28
N LEU A 291 -7.41 17.83 13.07
CA LEU A 291 -6.71 16.78 12.32
C LEU A 291 -5.33 17.22 11.85
N ILE A 292 -5.19 18.49 11.44
CA ILE A 292 -3.90 19.07 11.04
C ILE A 292 -2.95 19.09 12.23
N ASP A 293 -3.41 19.51 13.40
CA ASP A 293 -2.61 19.52 14.63
C ASP A 293 -2.09 18.12 15.01
N ILE A 294 -2.95 17.10 14.90
CA ILE A 294 -2.55 15.71 15.15
C ILE A 294 -1.43 15.27 14.20
N ALA A 295 -1.54 15.57 12.91
CA ALA A 295 -0.53 15.21 11.91
C ALA A 295 0.80 15.94 12.16
N VAL A 296 0.74 17.21 12.54
CA VAL A 296 1.93 18.02 12.88
C VAL A 296 2.63 17.48 14.13
N TYR A 297 1.87 17.17 15.19
CA TYR A 297 2.43 16.58 16.40
C TYR A 297 3.05 15.19 16.17
N ALA A 298 2.38 14.31 15.40
CA ALA A 298 2.92 13.00 15.06
C ALA A 298 4.23 13.12 14.26
N THR A 299 4.30 14.06 13.30
CA THR A 299 5.50 14.31 12.50
C THR A 299 6.66 14.86 13.34
N MET A 300 6.38 15.76 14.28
CA MET A 300 7.40 16.27 15.22
C MET A 300 7.95 15.16 16.12
N ALA A 301 7.09 14.26 16.65
CA ALA A 301 7.55 13.08 17.40
C ALA A 301 8.46 12.19 16.56
N MET A 302 8.04 11.83 15.34
CA MET A 302 8.84 10.97 14.47
C MET A 302 10.19 11.59 14.11
N ASN A 303 10.25 12.90 13.88
CA ASN A 303 11.50 13.59 13.57
C ASN A 303 12.45 13.67 14.76
N ARG A 304 11.94 13.80 16.00
CA ARG A 304 12.77 13.76 17.22
C ARG A 304 13.33 12.36 17.48
N ILE A 305 12.51 11.32 17.30
CA ILE A 305 12.96 9.92 17.39
C ILE A 305 14.09 9.65 16.39
N LYS A 306 13.95 10.12 15.14
CA LYS A 306 15.00 9.98 14.11
C LYS A 306 16.31 10.70 14.44
N ARG A 307 16.26 11.76 15.24
CA ARG A 307 17.45 12.53 15.65
C ARG A 307 18.14 11.96 16.89
N GLY A 308 17.59 10.92 17.52
CA GLY A 308 18.10 10.40 18.79
C GLY A 308 17.85 11.32 19.99
N GLU A 309 17.22 12.48 19.78
CA GLU A 309 16.81 13.43 20.81
C GLU A 309 15.52 12.96 21.47
N THR A 310 15.59 11.83 22.18
CA THR A 310 14.43 11.20 22.79
C THR A 310 14.50 11.34 24.30
N ASP A 311 14.05 12.48 24.82
CA ASP A 311 13.65 12.54 26.23
C ASP A 311 12.30 11.81 26.37
N PRO A 312 12.24 10.64 27.02
CA PRO A 312 11.04 9.82 27.10
C PRO A 312 9.85 10.59 27.70
N ARG A 313 10.11 11.59 28.56
CA ARG A 313 9.06 12.43 29.16
C ARG A 313 8.36 13.32 28.12
N THR A 314 9.09 13.89 27.16
CA THR A 314 8.46 14.73 26.12
C THR A 314 7.67 13.90 25.11
N LEU A 315 8.07 12.67 24.84
CA LEU A 315 7.32 11.74 23.99
C LEU A 315 5.99 11.35 24.62
N GLU A 316 5.99 11.07 25.93
CA GLU A 316 4.76 10.73 26.67
C GLU A 316 3.75 11.89 26.67
N VAL A 317 4.22 13.13 26.87
CA VAL A 317 3.38 14.34 26.80
C VAL A 317 2.79 14.51 25.40
N LEU A 318 3.57 14.27 24.34
CA LEU A 318 3.09 14.39 22.96
C LEU A 318 2.05 13.32 22.62
N CYS A 319 2.31 12.07 23.00
CA CYS A 319 1.38 10.95 22.82
C CYS A 319 0.05 11.20 23.57
N LYS A 320 0.12 11.73 24.80
CA LYS A 320 -1.08 12.12 25.56
C LYS A 320 -1.85 13.23 24.85
N LYS A 321 -1.17 14.22 24.26
CA LYS A 321 -1.80 15.32 23.52
C LYS A 321 -2.49 14.85 22.23
N VAL A 322 -1.81 13.99 21.46
CA VAL A 322 -2.38 13.35 20.26
C VAL A 322 -3.61 12.52 20.61
N ARG A 323 -3.54 11.71 21.68
CA ARG A 323 -4.66 10.90 22.15
C ARG A 323 -5.86 11.76 22.55
N THR A 324 -5.65 12.82 23.32
CA THR A 324 -6.72 13.74 23.72
C THR A 324 -7.39 14.39 22.51
N GLN A 325 -6.60 14.86 21.54
CA GLN A 325 -7.12 15.49 20.33
C GLN A 325 -7.88 14.50 19.43
N ALA A 326 -7.38 13.28 19.27
CA ALA A 326 -8.06 12.23 18.50
C ALA A 326 -9.43 11.87 19.11
N VAL A 327 -9.51 11.77 20.45
CA VAL A 327 -10.78 11.51 21.14
C VAL A 327 -11.77 12.69 20.98
N LYS A 328 -11.29 13.94 21.08
CA LYS A 328 -12.12 15.13 20.87
C LYS A 328 -12.68 15.19 19.45
N THR A 329 -11.83 14.94 18.45
CA THR A 329 -12.21 14.90 17.03
C THR A 329 -13.24 13.82 16.76
N ARG A 330 -13.06 12.62 17.33
CA ARG A 330 -14.04 11.52 17.22
C ARG A 330 -15.38 11.86 17.85
N ARG A 331 -15.40 12.54 19.00
CA ARG A 331 -16.66 12.99 19.64
C ARG A 331 -17.41 14.01 18.77
N MET A 332 -16.71 14.97 18.18
CA MET A 332 -17.31 15.96 17.27
C MET A 332 -17.85 15.30 16.00
N ALA A 333 -17.08 14.38 15.40
CA ALA A 333 -17.54 13.61 14.24
C ALA A 333 -18.80 12.78 14.54
N ASN A 334 -18.86 12.14 15.72
CA ASN A 334 -20.04 11.39 16.16
C ASN A 334 -21.25 12.28 16.46
N GLN A 335 -21.04 13.54 16.88
CA GLN A 335 -22.13 14.51 17.06
C GLN A 335 -22.72 14.94 15.72
N LEU A 336 -21.88 15.06 14.67
CA LEU A 336 -22.32 15.34 13.30
C LEU A 336 -23.04 14.15 12.65
N SER A 337 -22.67 12.92 13.00
CA SER A 337 -23.27 11.72 12.41
C SER A 337 -24.56 11.26 13.07
N ARG A 338 -24.95 11.84 14.21
CA ARG A 338 -26.23 11.50 14.84
C ARG A 338 -27.38 12.12 14.04
N PRO A 339 -28.36 11.32 13.57
CA PRO A 339 -29.54 11.87 12.93
C PRO A 339 -30.26 12.77 13.95
N ARG A 340 -30.44 14.05 13.62
CA ARG A 340 -31.34 14.93 14.38
C ARG A 340 -32.73 14.33 14.22
N GLY A 341 -33.18 13.61 15.25
CA GLY A 341 -34.55 13.11 15.33
C GLY A 341 -35.52 14.27 15.14
N LYS A 342 -36.41 14.11 14.17
CA LYS A 342 -37.59 14.96 14.01
C LYS A 342 -38.66 14.54 14.98
#